data_AF-A0A817Q4S2-F1
#
_entry.id   AF-A0A817Q4S2-F1
#
_cell.length_a   1.000
_cell.length_b   1.000
_cell.length_c   1.000
_cell.angle_alpha   90.00
_cell.angle_beta   90.00
_cell.angle_gamma   90.00
#
_symmetry.space_group_name_H-M   'P 1'
#
loop_
_entity.id
_entity.type
_entity.pdbx_description
1 polymer ?
#
loop_
_entity_poly.entity_id
_entity_poly.type
_entity_poly.pdbx_seq_one_letter_code
_entity_poly.pdbx_strand_id
1 'polypeptide(L)'
;MVLGISTVVITIHQQNITLQQRAEDRQLARERRELEKTIADEKCEQEYNISAEQRDISEKQRKRGLDIQIQQYRNTLLVEYIREIGQMLERNQGSLTNNTIIATLARVQTLSIVRQFDSHGKAQIIQFLYEAGQLTASQNPLDLSTADLNNMNMNSSISELPMNELSLAGVQLRFCSFVAQVY
;
A
#
# COMPACT_ATOMS: atom_id res chain seq x y z
N MET A 1 -91.02 5.60 -37.19
CA MET A 1 -90.55 5.78 -35.79
C MET A 1 -89.49 4.76 -35.33
N VAL A 2 -89.00 3.82 -36.17
CA VAL A 2 -88.02 2.80 -35.73
C VAL A 2 -86.55 3.29 -35.82
N LEU A 3 -86.26 4.28 -36.67
CA LEU A 3 -84.91 4.82 -36.91
C LEU A 3 -84.31 5.60 -35.72
N GLY A 4 -85.13 6.17 -34.84
CA GLY A 4 -84.66 6.94 -33.67
C GLY A 4 -84.19 6.09 -32.50
N ILE A 5 -84.65 4.83 -32.39
CA ILE A 5 -84.29 3.94 -31.28
C ILE A 5 -82.91 3.32 -31.54
N SER A 6 -82.60 2.92 -32.78
CA SER A 6 -81.28 2.36 -33.12
C SER A 6 -80.14 3.35 -32.95
N THR A 7 -80.35 4.65 -33.20
CA THR A 7 -79.30 5.67 -33.05
C THR A 7 -78.92 5.88 -31.58
N VAL A 8 -79.91 5.88 -30.67
CA VAL A 8 -79.70 6.02 -29.22
C VAL A 8 -78.94 4.82 -28.64
N VAL A 9 -79.26 3.59 -29.09
CA VAL A 9 -78.55 2.37 -28.64
C VAL A 9 -77.08 2.37 -29.08
N ILE A 10 -76.80 2.79 -30.32
CA ILE A 10 -75.42 2.89 -30.83
C ILE A 10 -74.62 3.93 -30.04
N THR A 11 -75.22 5.08 -29.70
CA THR A 11 -74.52 6.12 -28.91
C THR A 11 -74.21 5.66 -27.50
N ILE A 12 -75.15 4.97 -26.84
CA ILE A 12 -74.93 4.42 -25.49
C ILE A 12 -73.84 3.34 -25.52
N HIS A 13 -73.82 2.49 -26.55
CA HIS A 13 -72.77 1.48 -26.71
C HIS A 13 -71.39 2.11 -26.94
N GLN A 14 -71.29 3.14 -27.80
CA GLN A 14 -70.05 3.89 -28.05
C GLN A 14 -69.55 4.59 -26.78
N GLN A 15 -70.46 5.14 -25.96
CA GLN A 15 -70.13 5.75 -24.68
C GLN A 15 -69.58 4.72 -23.70
N ASN A 16 -70.17 3.53 -23.62
CA ASN A 16 -69.68 2.44 -22.77
C ASN A 16 -68.28 1.96 -23.18
N ILE A 17 -68.01 1.79 -24.47
CA ILE A 17 -66.67 1.44 -24.97
C ILE A 17 -65.65 2.52 -24.59
N THR A 18 -66.01 3.79 -24.76
CA THR A 18 -65.12 4.93 -24.42
C THR A 18 -64.83 4.99 -22.92
N LEU A 19 -65.83 4.70 -22.08
CA LEU A 19 -65.66 4.63 -20.63
C LEU A 19 -64.75 3.48 -20.21
N GLN A 20 -64.88 2.33 -20.86
CA GLN A 20 -64.03 1.16 -20.61
C GLN A 20 -62.57 1.46 -21.01
N GLN A 21 -62.33 2.00 -22.20
CA GLN A 21 -60.98 2.40 -22.64
C GLN A 21 -60.33 3.41 -21.68
N ARG A 22 -61.11 4.40 -21.21
CA ARG A 22 -60.61 5.37 -20.21
C ARG A 22 -60.28 4.71 -18.87
N ALA A 23 -60.99 3.66 -18.49
CA ALA A 23 -60.71 2.92 -17.26
C ALA A 23 -59.41 2.12 -17.39
N GLU A 24 -59.24 1.43 -18.53
CA GLU A 24 -58.03 0.68 -18.87
C GLU A 24 -56.81 1.61 -18.98
N ASP A 25 -56.93 2.74 -19.68
CA ASP A 25 -55.86 3.75 -19.78
C ASP A 25 -55.46 4.31 -18.40
N ARG A 26 -56.43 4.52 -17.51
CA ARG A 26 -56.16 4.96 -16.13
C ARG A 26 -55.45 3.90 -15.32
N GLN A 27 -55.78 2.62 -15.50
CA GLN A 27 -55.11 1.52 -14.83
C GLN A 27 -53.67 1.38 -15.33
N LEU A 28 -53.49 1.35 -16.66
CA LEU A 28 -52.17 1.28 -17.29
C LEU A 28 -51.28 2.45 -16.87
N ALA A 29 -51.84 3.66 -16.79
CA ALA A 29 -51.10 4.83 -16.32
C ALA A 29 -50.70 4.74 -14.83
N ARG A 30 -51.52 4.08 -13.98
CA ARG A 30 -51.18 3.85 -12.56
C ARG A 30 -50.07 2.80 -12.45
N GLU A 31 -50.21 1.68 -13.13
CA GLU A 31 -49.22 0.61 -13.15
C GLU A 31 -47.86 1.12 -13.66
N ARG A 32 -47.86 1.93 -14.73
CA ARG A 32 -46.62 2.56 -15.22
C ARG A 32 -45.98 3.48 -14.20
N ARG A 33 -46.76 4.32 -13.51
CA ARG A 33 -46.21 5.21 -12.49
C ARG A 33 -45.66 4.46 -11.29
N GLU A 34 -46.32 3.39 -10.87
CA GLU A 34 -45.83 2.54 -9.78
C GLU A 34 -44.53 1.84 -10.18
N LEU A 35 -44.47 1.28 -11.39
CA LEU A 35 -43.27 0.67 -11.93
C LEU A 35 -42.12 1.68 -12.06
N GLU A 36 -42.38 2.86 -12.61
CA GLU A 36 -41.39 3.94 -12.73
C GLU A 36 -40.86 4.38 -11.37
N LYS A 37 -41.73 4.45 -10.35
CA LYS A 37 -41.33 4.78 -8.99
C LYS A 37 -40.40 3.71 -8.41
N THR A 38 -40.76 2.43 -8.52
CA THR A 38 -39.90 1.33 -8.04
C THR A 38 -38.55 1.32 -8.74
N ILE A 39 -38.52 1.50 -10.06
CA ILE A 39 -37.28 1.57 -10.83
C ILE A 39 -36.43 2.78 -10.38
N ALA A 40 -37.06 3.92 -10.11
CA ALA A 40 -36.35 5.10 -9.63
C ALA A 40 -35.74 4.87 -8.24
N ASP A 41 -36.50 4.27 -7.32
CA ASP A 41 -36.04 3.95 -5.97
C ASP A 41 -34.86 2.96 -6.01
N GLU A 42 -34.97 1.88 -6.82
CA GLU A 42 -33.89 0.91 -7.04
C GLU A 42 -32.64 1.55 -7.65
N LYS A 43 -32.81 2.45 -8.63
CA LYS A 43 -31.68 3.18 -9.23
C LYS A 43 -31.00 4.10 -8.23
N CYS A 44 -31.75 4.83 -7.41
CA CYS A 44 -31.18 5.69 -6.38
C CYS A 44 -30.38 4.87 -5.35
N GLU A 45 -30.90 3.71 -4.93
CA GLU A 45 -30.18 2.80 -4.04
C GLU A 45 -28.89 2.26 -4.70
N GLN A 46 -28.99 1.82 -5.95
CA GLN A 46 -27.85 1.32 -6.71
C GLN A 46 -26.77 2.40 -6.88
N GLU A 47 -27.14 3.62 -7.27
CA GLU A 47 -26.21 4.75 -7.43
C GLU A 47 -25.54 5.12 -6.11
N TYR A 48 -26.27 5.06 -5.00
CA TYR A 48 -25.71 5.26 -3.66
C TYR A 48 -24.67 4.20 -3.33
N ASN A 49 -24.99 2.93 -3.55
CA ASN A 49 -24.08 1.81 -3.28
C ASN A 49 -22.82 1.88 -4.15
N ILE A 50 -22.96 2.15 -5.45
CA ILE A 50 -21.83 2.34 -6.37
C ILE A 50 -20.96 3.52 -5.91
N SER A 51 -21.57 4.63 -5.50
CA SER A 51 -20.84 5.81 -5.03
C SER A 51 -20.06 5.52 -3.73
N ALA A 52 -20.65 4.75 -2.82
CA ALA A 52 -20.00 4.34 -1.58
C ALA A 52 -18.81 3.40 -1.85
N GLU A 53 -19.00 2.40 -2.72
CA GLU A 53 -17.94 1.48 -3.12
C GLU A 53 -16.80 2.20 -3.83
N GLN A 54 -17.12 3.12 -4.74
CA GLN A 54 -16.13 3.90 -5.47
C GLN A 54 -15.25 4.75 -4.53
N ARG A 55 -15.82 5.28 -3.44
CA ARG A 55 -15.06 6.01 -2.42
C ARG A 55 -14.08 5.08 -1.69
N ASP A 56 -14.53 3.90 -1.27
CA ASP A 56 -13.68 2.92 -0.58
C ASP A 56 -12.54 2.42 -1.48
N ILE A 57 -12.84 2.13 -2.75
CA ILE A 57 -11.83 1.75 -3.75
C ILE A 57 -10.81 2.87 -3.92
N SER A 58 -11.26 4.12 -4.07
CA SER A 58 -10.37 5.27 -4.23
C SER A 58 -9.46 5.48 -3.03
N GLU A 59 -9.99 5.33 -1.81
CA GLU A 59 -9.19 5.42 -0.58
C GLU A 59 -8.14 4.31 -0.48
N LYS A 60 -8.53 3.07 -0.78
CA LYS A 60 -7.61 1.92 -0.81
C LYS A 60 -6.50 2.11 -1.85
N GLN A 61 -6.85 2.59 -3.04
CA GLN A 61 -5.88 2.90 -4.10
C GLN A 61 -4.92 4.02 -3.67
N ARG A 62 -5.43 5.07 -3.02
CA ARG A 62 -4.58 6.17 -2.52
C ARG A 62 -3.59 5.67 -1.46
N LYS A 63 -4.05 4.88 -0.50
CA LYS A 63 -3.18 4.28 0.53
C LYS A 63 -2.11 3.40 -0.10
N ARG A 64 -2.50 2.50 -1.00
CA ARG A 64 -1.57 1.63 -1.73
C ARG A 64 -0.55 2.44 -2.54
N GLY A 65 -0.98 3.51 -3.21
CA GLY A 65 -0.09 4.38 -3.97
C GLY A 65 0.98 5.05 -3.09
N LEU A 66 0.58 5.55 -1.92
CA LEU A 66 1.51 6.11 -0.93
C LEU A 66 2.49 5.06 -0.41
N ASP A 67 2.01 3.86 -0.09
CA ASP A 67 2.85 2.77 0.39
C ASP A 67 3.90 2.37 -0.66
N ILE A 68 3.50 2.24 -1.94
CA ILE A 68 4.41 1.96 -3.05
C ILE A 68 5.47 3.05 -3.18
N GLN A 69 5.08 4.32 -3.11
CA GLN A 69 6.03 5.44 -3.21
C GLN A 69 7.03 5.43 -2.05
N ILE A 70 6.58 5.19 -0.83
CA ILE A 70 7.45 5.07 0.35
C ILE A 70 8.44 3.91 0.16
N GLN A 71 7.97 2.76 -0.31
CA GLN A 71 8.83 1.60 -0.56
C GLN A 71 9.84 1.86 -1.68
N GLN A 72 9.42 2.47 -2.79
CA GLN A 72 10.33 2.84 -3.88
C GLN A 72 11.40 3.82 -3.40
N TYR A 73 11.00 4.86 -2.67
CA TYR A 73 11.93 5.83 -2.10
C TYR A 73 12.98 5.16 -1.20
N ARG A 74 12.56 4.27 -0.30
CA ARG A 74 13.48 3.51 0.58
C ARG A 74 14.43 2.61 -0.23
N ASN A 75 13.93 1.90 -1.24
CA ASN A 75 14.77 1.07 -2.08
C ASN A 75 15.81 1.90 -2.84
N THR A 76 15.43 3.07 -3.35
CA THR A 76 16.36 4.00 -3.98
C THR A 76 17.44 4.46 -3.00
N LEU A 77 17.08 4.86 -1.77
CA LEU A 77 18.04 5.25 -0.75
C LEU A 77 19.02 4.12 -0.40
N LEU A 78 18.54 2.87 -0.33
CA LEU A 78 19.40 1.71 -0.03
C LEU A 78 20.40 1.45 -1.15
N VAL A 79 19.95 1.50 -2.41
CA VAL A 79 20.82 1.31 -3.58
C VAL A 79 21.85 2.43 -3.67
N GLU A 80 21.44 3.68 -3.43
CA GLU A 80 22.36 4.83 -3.40
C GLU A 80 23.40 4.67 -2.29
N TYR A 81 22.98 4.28 -1.10
CA TYR A 81 23.87 4.00 0.03
C TYR A 81 24.89 2.90 -0.30
N ILE A 82 24.42 1.74 -0.78
CA ILE A 82 25.30 0.62 -1.16
C ILE A 82 26.32 1.07 -2.22
N ARG A 83 25.89 1.84 -3.21
CA ARG A 83 26.76 2.38 -4.25
C ARG A 83 27.81 3.33 -3.67
N GLU A 84 27.43 4.25 -2.80
CA GLU A 84 28.36 5.23 -2.21
C GLU A 84 29.39 4.54 -1.31
N ILE A 85 28.96 3.64 -0.43
CA ILE A 85 29.87 2.86 0.41
C ILE A 85 30.75 1.94 -0.44
N GLY A 86 30.20 1.32 -1.49
CA GLY A 86 30.96 0.51 -2.45
C GLY A 86 32.07 1.30 -3.13
N GLN A 87 31.81 2.54 -3.55
CA GLN A 87 32.84 3.42 -4.10
C GLN A 87 33.90 3.81 -3.06
N MET A 88 33.50 4.03 -1.81
CA MET A 88 34.46 4.29 -0.72
C MET A 88 35.36 3.07 -0.47
N LEU A 89 34.79 1.86 -0.46
CA LEU A 89 35.52 0.61 -0.35
C LEU A 89 36.53 0.46 -1.50
N GLU A 90 36.09 0.63 -2.75
CA GLU A 90 36.95 0.51 -3.93
C GLU A 90 38.15 1.48 -3.85
N ARG A 91 37.89 2.74 -3.51
CA ARG A 91 38.93 3.78 -3.39
C ARG A 91 39.85 3.59 -2.20
N ASN A 92 39.43 2.85 -1.17
CA ASN A 92 40.17 2.67 0.07
C ASN A 92 40.60 1.21 0.29
N GLN A 93 40.90 0.50 -0.81
CA GLN A 93 41.48 -0.85 -0.79
C GLN A 93 40.62 -1.88 -0.04
N GLY A 94 39.29 -1.76 -0.14
CA GLY A 94 38.35 -2.69 0.48
C GLY A 94 38.12 -2.48 1.98
N SER A 95 38.59 -1.37 2.57
CA SER A 95 38.33 -1.04 3.98
C SER A 95 37.80 0.38 4.10
N LEU A 96 36.78 0.61 4.92
CA LEU A 96 36.30 1.95 5.26
C LEU A 96 37.15 2.60 6.34
N THR A 97 37.91 1.82 7.11
CA THR A 97 38.61 2.28 8.32
C THR A 97 40.10 2.54 8.12
N ASN A 98 40.69 2.13 6.99
CA ASN A 98 42.10 2.40 6.66
C ASN A 98 42.44 3.90 6.51
N ASN A 99 41.43 4.75 6.28
CA ASN A 99 41.61 6.19 6.13
C ASN A 99 40.58 6.92 7.01
N THR A 100 41.06 7.78 7.91
CA THR A 100 40.21 8.48 8.90
C THR A 100 39.11 9.32 8.27
N ILE A 101 39.37 9.96 7.13
CA ILE A 101 38.38 10.79 6.43
C ILE A 101 37.28 9.90 5.86
N ILE A 102 37.67 8.81 5.20
CA ILE A 102 36.72 7.84 4.63
C ILE A 102 35.90 7.16 5.73
N ALA A 103 36.54 6.78 6.83
CA ALA A 103 35.88 6.20 8.00
C ALA A 103 34.83 7.16 8.59
N THR A 104 35.16 8.44 8.70
CA THR A 104 34.25 9.47 9.20
C THR A 104 33.06 9.65 8.27
N LEU A 105 33.30 9.73 6.95
CA LEU A 105 32.23 9.86 5.96
C LEU A 105 31.31 8.64 5.95
N ALA A 106 31.88 7.43 5.89
CA ALA A 106 31.15 6.18 5.93
C ALA A 106 30.31 6.04 7.20
N ARG A 107 30.87 6.42 8.37
CA ARG A 107 30.15 6.46 9.64
C ARG A 107 28.97 7.42 9.59
N VAL A 108 29.18 8.67 9.17
CA VAL A 108 28.12 9.68 9.10
C VAL A 108 27.00 9.23 8.16
N GLN A 109 27.34 8.72 6.98
CA GLN A 109 26.36 8.21 6.01
C GLN A 109 25.59 7.02 6.57
N THR A 110 26.28 6.03 7.13
CA THR A 110 25.65 4.84 7.72
C THR A 110 24.70 5.22 8.84
N LEU A 111 25.11 6.11 9.75
CA LEU A 111 24.24 6.59 10.84
C LEU A 111 23.02 7.37 10.32
N SER A 112 23.19 8.16 9.26
CA SER A 112 22.09 8.91 8.64
C SER A 112 21.06 7.98 8.00
N ILE A 113 21.53 6.99 7.24
CA ILE A 113 20.68 6.02 6.55
C ILE A 113 19.99 5.10 7.57
N VAL A 114 20.71 4.53 8.54
CA VAL A 114 20.12 3.65 9.57
C VAL A 114 18.94 4.29 10.30
N ARG A 115 18.96 5.61 10.54
CA ARG A 115 17.85 6.35 11.18
C ARG A 115 16.59 6.45 10.32
N GLN A 116 16.71 6.33 8.99
CA GLN A 116 15.60 6.47 8.04
C GLN A 116 14.93 5.14 7.71
N PHE A 117 15.59 4.02 7.99
CA PHE A 117 15.06 2.69 7.69
C PHE A 117 14.32 2.06 8.87
N ASP A 118 13.39 1.17 8.52
CA ASP A 118 12.70 0.31 9.48
C ASP A 118 13.57 -0.89 9.89
N SER A 119 13.01 -1.78 10.69
CA SER A 119 13.68 -2.97 11.21
C SER A 119 14.36 -3.82 10.12
N HIS A 120 13.74 -3.93 8.94
CA HIS A 120 14.22 -4.76 7.85
C HIS A 120 15.36 -4.07 7.10
N GLY A 121 15.20 -2.79 6.75
CA GLY A 121 16.25 -2.05 6.06
C GLY A 121 17.51 -1.85 6.91
N LYS A 122 17.36 -1.66 8.23
CA LYS A 122 18.50 -1.66 9.16
C LYS A 122 19.28 -2.97 9.10
N ALA A 123 18.58 -4.12 9.09
CA ALA A 123 19.22 -5.43 8.98
C ALA A 123 19.99 -5.58 7.66
N GLN A 124 19.43 -5.11 6.53
CA GLN A 124 20.11 -5.14 5.23
C GLN A 124 21.41 -4.31 5.23
N ILE A 125 21.40 -3.12 5.85
CA ILE A 125 22.58 -2.26 5.97
C ILE A 125 23.68 -2.96 6.79
N ILE A 126 23.31 -3.52 7.95
CA ILE A 126 24.26 -4.22 8.82
C ILE A 126 24.82 -5.46 8.15
N GLN A 127 23.98 -6.23 7.45
CA GLN A 127 24.40 -7.39 6.67
C GLN A 127 25.41 -6.98 5.60
N PHE A 128 25.10 -5.97 4.78
CA PHE A 128 26.01 -5.49 3.75
C PHE A 128 27.37 -5.07 4.33
N LEU A 129 27.38 -4.30 5.42
CA LEU A 129 28.63 -3.88 6.07
C LEU A 129 29.41 -5.05 6.66
N TYR A 130 28.72 -6.06 7.19
CA TYR A 130 29.36 -7.28 7.68
C TYR A 130 29.97 -8.11 6.55
N GLU A 131 29.22 -8.35 5.47
CA GLU A 131 29.68 -9.09 4.28
C GLU A 131 30.86 -8.39 3.60
N ALA A 132 30.89 -7.06 3.65
CA ALA A 132 32.03 -6.27 3.20
C ALA A 132 33.24 -6.29 4.17
N GLY A 133 33.18 -7.02 5.28
CA GLY A 133 34.24 -7.10 6.30
C GLY A 133 34.32 -5.87 7.22
N GLN A 134 33.43 -4.89 7.06
CA GLN A 134 33.49 -3.60 7.75
C GLN A 134 32.93 -3.64 9.17
N LEU A 135 32.27 -4.73 9.54
CA LEU A 135 31.82 -5.00 10.91
C LEU A 135 32.46 -6.27 11.48
N THR A 136 33.55 -6.77 10.89
CA THR A 136 34.24 -7.95 11.39
C THR A 136 35.24 -7.55 12.48
N ALA A 137 35.16 -8.18 13.65
CA ALA A 137 36.00 -7.85 14.81
C ALA A 137 37.51 -7.96 14.53
N SER A 138 37.91 -8.81 13.58
CA SER A 138 39.30 -9.02 13.17
C SER A 138 39.86 -7.95 12.24
N GLN A 139 39.04 -7.04 11.68
CA GLN A 139 39.42 -6.15 10.58
C GLN A 139 39.27 -4.65 10.88
N ASN A 140 39.46 -4.21 12.13
CA ASN A 140 39.26 -2.80 12.54
C ASN A 140 37.87 -2.28 12.11
N PRO A 141 36.81 -2.71 12.80
CA PRO A 141 35.44 -2.48 12.36
C PRO A 141 35.07 -0.98 12.35
N LEU A 142 34.16 -0.62 11.45
CA LEU A 142 33.55 0.71 11.40
C LEU A 142 32.82 1.00 12.71
N ASP A 143 33.17 2.12 13.36
CA ASP A 143 32.52 2.53 14.60
C ASP A 143 31.07 2.95 14.36
N LEU A 144 30.13 2.16 14.90
CA LEU A 144 28.69 2.43 14.88
C LEU A 144 28.12 2.71 16.27
N SER A 145 28.94 3.07 17.26
CA SER A 145 28.54 3.28 18.66
C SER A 145 27.33 4.20 18.90
N THR A 146 27.00 5.09 17.95
CA THR A 146 25.84 5.98 18.04
C THR A 146 24.68 5.58 17.13
N ALA A 147 24.72 4.37 16.56
CA ALA A 147 23.65 3.84 15.72
C ALA A 147 22.45 3.42 16.58
N ASP A 148 21.27 3.84 16.14
CA ASP A 148 20.01 3.34 16.67
C ASP A 148 19.57 2.12 15.84
N LEU A 149 19.92 0.93 16.33
CA LEU A 149 19.49 -0.34 15.75
C LEU A 149 18.29 -0.95 16.49
N ASN A 150 17.51 -0.15 17.22
CA ASN A 150 16.36 -0.66 17.95
C ASN A 150 15.34 -1.30 16.99
N ASN A 151 14.72 -2.38 17.46
CA ASN A 151 13.77 -3.23 16.73
C ASN A 151 14.33 -3.90 15.48
N MET A 152 15.66 -3.95 15.28
CA MET A 152 16.24 -4.61 14.12
C MET A 152 15.91 -6.11 14.11
N ASN A 153 15.39 -6.59 12.99
CA ASN A 153 15.06 -8.00 12.82
C ASN A 153 16.02 -8.62 11.80
N MET A 154 16.98 -9.40 12.29
CA MET A 154 17.96 -10.08 11.46
C MET A 154 17.42 -11.41 10.91
N ASN A 155 16.29 -11.93 11.43
CA ASN A 155 15.81 -13.29 11.14
C ASN A 155 15.39 -13.48 9.67
N SER A 156 14.99 -12.41 8.97
CA SER A 156 14.51 -12.48 7.59
C SER A 156 15.61 -12.44 6.54
N SER A 157 16.81 -11.97 6.91
CA SER A 157 17.89 -11.69 5.95
C SER A 157 19.10 -12.60 6.16
N ILE A 158 19.15 -13.31 7.30
CA ILE A 158 20.36 -13.91 7.85
C ILE A 158 20.06 -15.32 8.38
N SER A 159 19.95 -16.27 7.47
CA SER A 159 20.09 -17.69 7.85
C SER A 159 21.56 -18.12 7.96
N GLU A 160 22.53 -17.27 7.59
CA GLU A 160 23.92 -17.72 7.33
C GLU A 160 25.04 -16.84 7.92
N LEU A 161 24.78 -15.71 8.58
CA LEU A 161 25.89 -14.89 9.10
C LEU A 161 26.48 -15.50 10.38
N PRO A 162 27.77 -15.83 10.41
CA PRO A 162 28.42 -16.31 11.63
C PRO A 162 28.58 -15.14 12.61
N MET A 163 27.67 -15.08 13.59
CA MET A 163 27.56 -13.97 14.55
C MET A 163 28.76 -13.84 15.51
N ASN A 164 29.65 -14.82 15.54
CA ASN A 164 30.86 -14.83 16.37
C ASN A 164 31.89 -13.78 15.95
N GLU A 165 31.86 -13.31 14.69
CA GLU A 165 32.80 -12.30 14.20
C GLU A 165 32.18 -10.89 14.06
N LEU A 166 30.86 -10.76 14.25
CA LEU A 166 30.16 -9.49 14.13
C LEU A 166 30.50 -8.56 15.31
N SER A 167 31.06 -7.40 14.99
CA SER A 167 31.37 -6.32 15.92
C SER A 167 30.34 -5.20 15.81
N LEU A 168 29.48 -5.13 16.83
CA LEU A 168 28.54 -4.01 17.05
C LEU A 168 28.92 -3.22 18.31
N ALA A 169 30.23 -3.05 18.54
CA ALA A 169 30.73 -2.42 19.76
C ALA A 169 30.11 -1.03 19.97
N GLY A 170 29.53 -0.82 21.16
CA GLY A 170 28.91 0.43 21.57
C GLY A 170 27.51 0.70 20.98
N VAL A 171 26.97 -0.16 20.13
CA VAL A 171 25.67 0.06 19.48
C VAL A 171 24.52 -0.18 20.47
N GLN A 172 23.45 0.62 20.35
CA GLN A 172 22.22 0.39 21.11
C GLN A 172 21.37 -0.69 20.45
N LEU A 173 21.25 -1.83 21.13
CA LEU A 173 20.45 -2.98 20.70
C LEU A 173 19.31 -3.21 21.68
N ARG A 174 18.12 -2.64 21.41
CA ARG A 174 16.90 -2.95 22.16
C ARG A 174 15.87 -3.61 21.24
N PHE A 175 15.23 -4.66 21.75
CA PHE A 175 14.22 -5.43 21.04
C PHE A 175 14.70 -6.00 19.70
N CYS A 176 16.00 -6.30 19.58
CA CYS A 176 16.56 -6.93 18.40
C CYS A 176 16.40 -8.45 18.46
N SER A 177 16.09 -9.07 17.33
CA SER A 177 16.07 -10.53 17.21
C SER A 177 17.25 -11.01 16.38
N PHE A 178 17.99 -11.96 16.93
CA PHE A 178 19.11 -12.64 16.31
C PHE A 178 18.87 -14.15 16.40
N VAL A 179 19.03 -14.88 15.29
CA VAL A 179 19.04 -16.34 15.30
C VAL A 179 20.48 -16.78 15.08
N ALA A 180 21.11 -17.34 16.11
CA ALA A 180 22.41 -17.98 15.98
C ALA A 180 22.18 -19.45 15.61
N GLN A 181 22.72 -19.90 14.47
CA GLN A 181 22.88 -21.33 14.21
C GLN A 181 24.09 -21.82 15.00
N VAL A 182 23.85 -22.78 15.90
CA VAL A 182 24.90 -23.54 16.57
C VAL A 182 25.35 -24.62 15.59
N TYR A 183 26.55 -24.47 15.03
CA TYR A 183 27.26 -25.56 14.33
C TYR A 183 28.33 -26.14 15.25
#